data_AF-A0A1X7BZG0-F1
#
_entry.id   AF-A0A1X7BZG0-F1
#
_cell.length_a   1.000
_cell.length_b   1.000
_cell.length_c   1.000
_cell.angle_alpha   90.00
_cell.angle_beta   90.00
_cell.angle_gamma   90.00
#
_symmetry.space_group_name_H-M   'P 1'
#
loop_
_entity.id
_entity.type
_entity.pdbx_description
1 polymer ?
#
loop_
_entity_poly.entity_id
_entity_poly.type
_entity_poly.pdbx_seq_one_letter_code
_entity_poly.pdbx_strand_id
1 'polypeptide(L)'
;MKIISTEFRDQEAISWEDLKDFLNENIYEEGFVVLSDDKQPNYIQMTEMETENGWKWGVEVRLYQSDVIFQHFRRFFNNPEEAIPVFKVIYYDENFGYDEPNWKDVTNEFTE
;
A
#
# COMPACT_ATOMS: atom_id res chain seq x y z
N MET A 1 9.88 -11.91 3.46
CA MET A 1 9.21 -12.51 2.28
C MET A 1 8.00 -11.65 2.05
N LYS A 2 7.77 -11.21 0.83
CA LYS A 2 6.62 -10.35 0.55
C LYS A 2 5.36 -11.20 0.42
N ILE A 3 4.34 -10.77 1.14
CA ILE A 3 3.06 -11.46 1.28
C ILE A 3 1.99 -10.55 0.70
N ILE A 4 1.14 -11.09 -0.18
CA ILE A 4 -0.05 -10.43 -0.66
C ILE A 4 -1.28 -10.93 0.10
N SER A 5 -2.17 -10.01 0.46
CA SER A 5 -3.55 -10.31 0.85
C SER A 5 -4.47 -9.45 -0.01
N THR A 6 -5.53 -10.06 -0.52
CA THR A 6 -6.56 -9.42 -1.33
C THR A 6 -7.94 -9.84 -0.83
N GLU A 7 -9.01 -9.50 -1.53
CA GLU A 7 -10.36 -9.97 -1.17
C GLU A 7 -10.47 -11.50 -1.30
N PHE A 8 -9.81 -12.07 -2.30
CA PHE A 8 -9.90 -13.50 -2.63
C PHE A 8 -8.65 -14.31 -2.26
N ARG A 9 -7.56 -13.67 -1.80
CA ARG A 9 -6.30 -14.32 -1.41
C ARG A 9 -5.91 -13.94 0.00
N ASP A 10 -5.49 -14.91 0.80
CA ASP A 10 -5.09 -14.68 2.20
C ASP A 10 -3.66 -15.12 2.45
N GLN A 11 -2.79 -14.15 2.70
CA GLN A 11 -1.39 -14.32 3.11
C GLN A 11 -0.56 -15.24 2.22
N GLU A 12 -0.56 -14.97 0.91
CA GLU A 12 0.20 -15.73 -0.06
C GLU A 12 1.55 -15.06 -0.38
N ALA A 13 2.62 -15.85 -0.50
CA ALA A 13 3.90 -15.34 -0.99
C ALA A 13 3.77 -14.92 -2.45
N ILE A 14 4.33 -13.75 -2.81
CA ILE A 14 4.22 -13.22 -4.17
C ILE A 14 5.59 -12.78 -4.72
N SER A 15 5.80 -13.00 -6.03
CA SER A 15 6.94 -12.43 -6.75
C SER A 15 6.66 -10.97 -7.14
N TRP A 16 7.71 -10.23 -7.53
CA TRP A 16 7.51 -8.86 -7.99
C TRP A 16 6.73 -8.82 -9.31
N GLU A 17 7.04 -9.74 -10.21
CA GLU A 17 6.38 -9.89 -11.51
C GLU A 17 4.88 -10.16 -11.32
N ASP A 18 4.52 -11.14 -10.49
CA ASP A 18 3.12 -11.49 -10.23
C ASP A 18 2.36 -10.36 -9.54
N LEU A 19 3.00 -9.66 -8.59
CA LEU A 19 2.41 -8.50 -7.93
C LEU A 19 2.16 -7.36 -8.93
N LYS A 20 3.14 -7.09 -9.80
CA LYS A 20 3.02 -6.05 -10.80
C LYS A 20 1.89 -6.38 -11.79
N ASP A 21 1.81 -7.62 -12.27
CA ASP A 21 0.75 -8.04 -13.18
C ASP A 21 -0.62 -7.95 -12.49
N PHE A 22 -0.70 -8.35 -11.22
CA PHE A 22 -1.90 -8.16 -10.40
C PHE A 22 -2.34 -6.69 -10.31
N LEU A 23 -1.41 -5.77 -10.04
CA LEU A 23 -1.70 -4.33 -9.93
C LEU A 23 -2.10 -3.67 -11.26
N ASN A 24 -1.72 -4.25 -12.40
CA ASN A 24 -2.10 -3.71 -13.73
C ASN A 24 -3.44 -4.25 -14.21
N GLU A 25 -3.78 -5.50 -13.88
CA GLU A 25 -4.89 -6.19 -14.53
C GLU A 25 -5.98 -6.60 -13.55
N ASN A 26 -5.60 -7.24 -12.44
CA ASN A 26 -6.53 -7.96 -11.57
C ASN A 26 -7.10 -7.09 -10.43
N ILE A 27 -6.41 -6.02 -10.05
CA ILE A 27 -6.86 -5.17 -8.94
C ILE A 27 -8.24 -4.53 -9.17
N TYR A 28 -8.66 -4.34 -10.42
CA TYR A 28 -9.98 -3.80 -10.75
C TYR A 28 -11.13 -4.77 -10.45
N GLU A 29 -10.84 -6.05 -10.22
CA GLU A 29 -11.81 -7.07 -9.84
C GLU A 29 -11.81 -7.36 -8.33
N GLU A 30 -10.95 -6.68 -7.56
CA GLU A 30 -10.75 -6.91 -6.12
C GLU A 30 -11.06 -5.64 -5.31
N GLY A 31 -11.67 -5.80 -4.13
CA GLY A 31 -11.96 -4.66 -3.26
C GLY A 31 -10.71 -3.98 -2.68
N PHE A 32 -9.60 -4.71 -2.54
CA PHE A 32 -8.34 -4.19 -2.00
C PHE A 32 -7.14 -5.07 -2.33
N VAL A 33 -5.95 -4.51 -2.11
CA VAL A 33 -4.69 -5.25 -2.03
C VAL A 33 -3.85 -4.74 -0.87
N VAL A 34 -3.25 -5.66 -0.12
CA VAL A 34 -2.25 -5.41 0.90
C VAL A 34 -0.98 -6.16 0.52
N LEU A 35 0.15 -5.48 0.55
CA LEU A 35 1.48 -6.08 0.50
C LEU A 35 2.16 -5.85 1.85
N SER A 36 2.60 -6.92 2.50
CA SER A 36 3.30 -6.89 3.78
C SER A 36 4.58 -7.73 3.74
N ASP A 37 5.39 -7.65 4.80
CA ASP A 37 6.54 -8.54 5.00
C ASP A 37 6.31 -9.47 6.20
N ASP A 38 6.67 -10.74 6.06
CA ASP A 38 6.61 -11.71 7.17
C ASP A 38 7.58 -11.37 8.33
N LYS A 39 8.63 -10.59 8.07
CA LYS A 39 9.65 -10.22 9.07
C LYS A 39 9.43 -8.86 9.71
N GLN A 40 8.75 -7.94 9.01
CA GLN A 40 8.53 -6.58 9.49
C GLN A 40 7.06 -6.21 9.33
N PRO A 41 6.45 -5.56 10.33
CA PRO A 41 5.03 -5.20 10.27
C PRO A 41 4.70 -4.08 9.26
N ASN A 42 5.68 -3.63 8.47
CA ASN A 42 5.47 -2.65 7.42
C ASN A 42 4.49 -3.20 6.38
N TYR A 43 3.58 -2.36 5.93
CA TYR A 43 2.67 -2.72 4.84
C TYR A 43 2.33 -1.53 3.97
N ILE A 44 1.95 -1.84 2.74
CA ILE A 44 1.25 -0.94 1.84
C ILE A 44 -0.10 -1.56 1.52
N GLN A 45 -1.15 -0.75 1.54
CA GLN A 45 -2.49 -1.15 1.11
C GLN A 45 -3.02 -0.19 0.06
N MET A 46 -3.87 -0.70 -0.82
CA MET A 46 -4.56 0.07 -1.82
C MET A 46 -6.00 -0.42 -1.98
N THR A 47 -6.94 0.52 -2.05
CA THR A 47 -8.38 0.25 -2.23
C THR A 47 -9.06 1.48 -2.82
N GLU A 48 -10.23 1.32 -3.41
CA GLU A 48 -11.04 2.45 -3.84
C GLU A 48 -11.63 3.18 -2.62
N MET A 49 -11.52 4.51 -2.62
CA MET A 49 -12.00 5.37 -1.55
C MET A 49 -12.78 6.55 -2.14
N GLU A 50 -13.91 6.89 -1.53
CA GLU A 50 -14.67 8.09 -1.87
C GLU A 50 -13.92 9.34 -1.37
N THR A 51 -13.73 10.30 -2.26
CA THR A 51 -13.14 11.62 -1.96
C THR A 51 -14.11 12.73 -2.35
N GLU A 52 -13.83 13.97 -1.96
CA GLU A 52 -14.60 15.15 -2.39
C GLU A 52 -14.67 15.32 -3.92
N ASN A 53 -13.70 14.74 -4.66
CA ASN A 53 -13.60 14.81 -6.11
C ASN A 53 -14.00 13.48 -6.79
N GLY A 54 -14.78 12.65 -6.10
CA GLY A 54 -15.22 11.33 -6.56
C GLY A 54 -14.33 10.18 -6.07
N TRP A 55 -14.56 8.99 -6.61
CA TRP A 55 -13.80 7.79 -6.26
C TRP A 55 -12.36 7.87 -6.78
N LYS A 56 -11.41 7.48 -5.91
CA LYS A 56 -9.96 7.44 -6.17
C LYS A 56 -9.37 6.16 -5.59
N TRP A 57 -8.19 5.80 -6.06
CA TRP A 57 -7.40 4.73 -5.44
C TRP A 57 -6.62 5.31 -4.26
N GLY A 58 -7.08 5.01 -3.05
CA GLY A 58 -6.42 5.38 -1.81
C GLY A 58 -5.31 4.39 -1.52
N VAL A 59 -4.07 4.89 -1.42
CA VAL A 59 -2.89 4.12 -1.02
C VAL A 59 -2.48 4.56 0.36
N GLU A 60 -2.31 3.61 1.26
CA GLU A 60 -1.77 3.85 2.58
C GLU A 60 -0.52 3.02 2.82
N VAL A 61 0.51 3.63 3.39
CA VAL A 61 1.78 2.98 3.73
C VAL A 61 2.05 3.17 5.21
N ARG A 62 2.21 2.06 5.93
CA ARG A 62 2.60 2.08 7.34
C ARG A 62 4.02 1.56 7.50
N LEU A 63 4.86 2.37 8.15
CA LEU A 63 6.25 2.07 8.44
C LEU A 63 6.48 2.05 9.93
N TYR A 64 6.97 0.94 10.45
CA TYR A 64 7.25 0.74 11.86
C TYR A 64 8.72 1.02 12.17
N GLN A 65 8.94 1.84 13.19
CA GLN A 65 10.25 2.10 13.79
C GLN A 65 10.49 1.18 15.00
N SER A 66 9.40 0.74 15.64
CA SER A 66 9.34 -0.34 16.65
C SER A 66 7.92 -0.90 16.70
N ASP A 67 7.66 -1.92 17.52
CA ASP A 67 6.33 -2.56 17.63
C ASP A 67 5.18 -1.60 17.94
N VAL A 68 5.47 -0.46 18.57
CA VAL A 68 4.48 0.54 19.00
C VAL A 68 4.66 1.91 18.35
N ILE A 69 5.77 2.14 17.65
CA ILE A 69 6.06 3.43 17.00
C ILE A 69 6.03 3.21 15.50
N PHE A 70 5.09 3.89 14.83
CA PHE A 70 4.96 3.85 13.38
C PHE A 70 4.65 5.23 12.82
N GLN A 71 4.85 5.37 11.53
CA GLN A 71 4.30 6.46 10.72
C GLN A 71 3.35 5.87 9.69
N HIS A 72 2.24 6.56 9.43
CA HIS A 72 1.22 6.12 8.49
C HIS A 72 0.95 7.24 7.49
N PHE A 73 1.15 6.95 6.22
CA PHE A 73 1.01 7.92 5.14
C PHE A 73 -0.13 7.51 4.21
N ARG A 74 -0.91 8.49 3.74
CA ARG A 74 -1.98 8.29 2.75
C ARG A 74 -1.75 9.17 1.53
N ARG A 75 -2.02 8.62 0.35
CA ARG A 75 -2.06 9.36 -0.93
C ARG A 75 -3.16 8.79 -1.82
N PHE A 76 -3.70 9.63 -2.70
CA PHE A 76 -4.71 9.22 -3.67
C PHE A 76 -4.16 9.27 -5.09
N PHE A 77 -4.54 8.28 -5.90
CA PHE A 77 -4.21 8.16 -7.31
C PHE A 77 -5.48 8.07 -8.16
N ASN A 78 -5.37 8.42 -9.44
CA ASN A 78 -6.50 8.29 -10.37
C ASN A 78 -6.68 6.86 -10.87
N ASN A 79 -5.60 6.08 -10.89
CA ASN A 79 -5.55 4.69 -11.33
C ASN A 79 -4.54 3.92 -10.45
N PRO A 80 -4.67 2.59 -10.34
CA PRO A 80 -3.79 1.76 -9.53
C PRO A 80 -2.36 1.68 -10.10
N GLU A 81 -2.17 1.84 -11.41
CA GLU A 81 -0.87 1.73 -12.07
C GLU A 81 0.09 2.85 -11.61
N GLU A 82 -0.42 4.04 -11.30
CA GLU A 82 0.33 5.14 -10.69
C GLU A 82 0.94 4.77 -9.32
N ALA A 83 0.37 3.80 -8.61
CA ALA A 83 0.87 3.33 -7.31
C ALA A 83 1.97 2.26 -7.44
N ILE A 84 2.15 1.64 -8.60
CA ILE A 84 3.14 0.56 -8.83
C ILE A 84 4.56 0.96 -8.37
N PRO A 85 5.08 2.18 -8.65
CA PRO A 85 6.39 2.59 -8.14
C PRO A 85 6.49 2.56 -6.61
N VAL A 86 5.41 2.87 -5.90
CA VAL A 86 5.36 2.84 -4.43
C VAL A 86 5.40 1.40 -3.93
N PHE A 87 4.59 0.51 -4.53
CA PHE A 87 4.62 -0.92 -4.26
C PHE A 87 6.00 -1.52 -4.52
N LYS A 88 6.69 -1.09 -5.58
CA LYS A 88 8.05 -1.55 -5.91
C LYS A 88 9.02 -1.23 -4.78
N VAL A 89 8.98 -0.01 -4.29
CA VAL A 89 9.89 0.46 -3.25
C VAL A 89 9.67 -0.33 -1.95
N ILE A 90 8.42 -0.56 -1.56
CA ILE A 90 8.10 -1.41 -0.41
C ILE A 90 8.50 -2.88 -0.65
N TYR A 91 8.32 -3.39 -1.87
CA TYR A 91 8.66 -4.77 -2.22
C TYR A 91 10.17 -5.04 -2.08
N TYR A 92 11.02 -4.09 -2.47
CA TYR A 92 12.48 -4.23 -2.42
C TYR A 92 13.13 -3.62 -1.17
N ASP A 93 12.33 -3.15 -0.20
CA ASP A 93 12.80 -2.45 1.00
C ASP A 93 13.71 -1.25 0.66
N GLU A 94 13.38 -0.53 -0.42
CA GLU A 94 14.08 0.68 -0.84
C GLU A 94 13.64 1.89 0.00
N ASN A 95 14.49 2.90 0.10
CA ASN A 95 14.12 4.15 0.76
C ASN A 95 13.17 4.97 -0.12
N PHE A 96 12.07 5.44 0.47
CA PHE A 96 11.11 6.31 -0.19
C PHE A 96 10.93 7.62 0.60
N GLY A 97 10.87 8.75 -0.12
CA GLY A 97 10.56 10.05 0.47
C GLY A 97 9.06 10.23 0.65
N TYR A 98 8.51 9.89 1.81
CA TYR A 98 7.11 10.18 2.15
C TYR A 98 6.87 11.64 2.53
N ASP A 99 7.93 12.45 2.59
CA ASP A 99 7.89 13.89 2.87
C ASP A 99 7.49 14.73 1.64
N GLU A 100 7.17 14.08 0.51
CA GLU A 100 6.66 14.76 -0.69
C GLU A 100 5.28 15.40 -0.45
N PRO A 101 4.96 16.55 -1.08
CA PRO A 101 3.76 17.35 -0.78
C PRO A 101 2.42 16.64 -1.01
N ASN A 102 2.42 15.47 -1.67
CA ASN A 102 1.21 14.74 -2.02
C ASN A 102 0.91 13.57 -1.07
N TRP A 103 1.81 13.28 -0.14
CA TRP A 103 1.57 12.33 0.94
C TRP A 103 1.10 13.07 2.19
N LYS A 104 0.01 12.58 2.77
CA LYS A 104 -0.50 13.08 4.04
C LYS A 104 -0.06 12.13 5.15
N ASP A 105 0.62 12.64 6.17
CA ASP A 105 0.80 11.91 7.42
C ASP A 105 -0.55 11.83 8.14
N VAL A 106 -1.05 10.59 8.29
CA VAL A 106 -2.30 10.24 8.94
C VAL A 106 -2.08 9.41 10.20
N THR A 107 -0.86 9.39 10.75
CA THR A 107 -0.50 8.60 11.94
C THR A 107 -1.47 8.85 13.10
N ASN A 108 -1.82 10.12 13.34
CA ASN A 108 -2.74 10.54 14.40
C ASN A 108 -4.18 10.00 14.24
N GLU A 109 -4.59 9.56 13.05
CA GLU A 109 -5.89 8.91 12.84
C GLU A 109 -5.93 7.50 13.47
N PHE A 110 -4.77 6.96 13.89
CA PHE A 110 -4.59 5.58 14.36
C PHE A 110 -3.85 5.48 15.70
N THR A 111 -3.52 6.61 16.33
CA THR A 111 -2.88 6.67 17.65
C THR A 111 -3.77 7.49 18.58
N GLU A 112 -4.53 6.79 19.44
CA GLU A 112 -5.29 7.39 20.55
C GLU A 112 -4.41 7.59 21.79
#